data_AF-A0A359M4F1-F1
#
_entry.id   AF-A0A359M4F1-F1
#
_cell.length_a   1.000
_cell.length_b   1.000
_cell.length_c   1.000
_cell.angle_alpha   90.00
_cell.angle_beta   90.00
_cell.angle_gamma   90.00
#
_symmetry.space_group_name_H-M   'P 1'
#
loop_
_entity.id
_entity.type
_entity.pdbx_description
1 polymer ?
#
loop_
_entity_poly.entity_id
_entity_poly.type
_entity_poly.pdbx_seq_one_letter_code
_entity_poly.pdbx_strand_id
1 'polypeptide(L)'
;NDEPDPAARRDFFGSGLAKQAIVCALMQGPEEDYAKGEEIAARMFGPVLRSHRVTVEQMAILEPVLSETVAATCLSVIREALDEAAARGVPFEAARDFLMGHLNIEIAILFNEIDWKFSAGAQKAIEEAKPKLFRRDWKQVFEEADVLESVARISGGH
;
A
#
# COMPACT_ATOMS: atom_id res chain seq x y z
N ASN A 1 -7.52 -1.43 10.17
CA ASN A 1 -7.83 -0.30 11.07
C ASN A 1 -8.18 -0.88 12.44
N ASP A 2 -7.98 -0.12 13.52
CA ASP A 2 -8.28 -0.52 14.91
C ASP A 2 -9.68 -0.07 15.35
N GLU A 3 -10.53 0.29 14.39
CA GLU A 3 -11.88 0.79 14.62
C GLU A 3 -12.66 -0.17 15.53
N PRO A 4 -13.36 0.31 16.57
CA PRO A 4 -14.17 -0.57 17.42
C PRO A 4 -15.52 -0.90 16.79
N ASP A 5 -16.04 -0.02 15.93
CA ASP A 5 -17.33 -0.17 15.29
C ASP A 5 -17.27 -1.10 14.05
N PRO A 6 -18.16 -2.10 13.92
CA PRO A 6 -18.15 -3.02 12.78
C PRO A 6 -18.40 -2.36 11.42
N ALA A 7 -19.20 -1.28 11.35
CA ALA A 7 -19.43 -0.58 10.09
C ALA A 7 -18.19 0.25 9.70
N ALA A 8 -17.54 0.91 10.67
CA ALA A 8 -16.26 1.58 10.46
C ALA A 8 -15.15 0.60 10.06
N ARG A 9 -15.07 -0.60 10.65
CA ARG A 9 -14.13 -1.65 10.19
C ARG A 9 -14.30 -2.04 8.73
N ARG A 10 -15.52 -1.92 8.20
CA ARG A 10 -15.87 -2.24 6.81
C ARG A 10 -15.79 -1.05 5.86
N ASP A 11 -15.47 0.13 6.37
CA ASP A 11 -15.13 1.29 5.55
C ASP A 11 -13.66 1.15 5.09
N PHE A 12 -13.48 0.46 3.95
CA PHE A 12 -12.18 0.22 3.35
C PHE A 12 -11.66 1.41 2.54
N PHE A 13 -12.53 2.35 2.17
CA PHE A 13 -12.17 3.52 1.39
C PHE A 13 -11.75 4.69 2.29
N GLY A 14 -12.35 4.79 3.49
CA GLY A 14 -12.26 5.97 4.34
C GLY A 14 -13.25 7.05 3.90
N SER A 15 -13.07 8.26 4.42
CA SER A 15 -13.92 9.42 4.14
C SER A 15 -15.40 9.19 4.50
N GLY A 16 -15.63 8.30 5.45
CA GLY A 16 -16.95 7.91 5.93
C GLY A 16 -16.93 7.70 7.43
N LEU A 17 -16.73 6.46 7.86
CA LEU A 17 -16.79 6.06 9.26
C LEU A 17 -15.39 5.79 9.84
N ALA A 18 -14.50 5.16 9.06
CA ALA A 18 -13.16 4.82 9.52
C ALA A 18 -12.25 6.04 9.53
N LYS A 19 -11.44 6.16 10.59
CA LYS A 19 -10.33 7.10 10.63
C LYS A 19 -9.25 6.70 9.63
N GLN A 20 -8.71 7.70 8.94
CA GLN A 20 -7.61 7.51 7.99
C GLN A 20 -6.55 8.60 8.14
N ALA A 21 -5.32 8.32 7.73
CA ALA A 21 -4.31 9.36 7.58
C ALA A 21 -4.38 9.94 6.16
N ILE A 22 -4.02 11.21 6.01
CA ILE A 22 -3.90 11.88 4.71
C ILE A 22 -2.49 12.44 4.53
N VAL A 23 -2.08 12.63 3.28
CA VAL A 23 -0.87 13.36 2.89
C VAL A 23 -1.27 14.61 2.13
N CYS A 24 -0.56 15.72 2.36
CA CYS A 24 -0.85 17.01 1.73
C CYS A 24 0.44 17.66 1.24
N ALA A 25 0.39 18.27 0.06
CA ALA A 25 1.50 19.02 -0.53
C ALA A 25 1.02 20.40 -0.97
N LEU A 26 1.81 21.44 -0.66
CA LEU A 26 1.66 22.77 -1.25
C LEU A 26 2.60 22.86 -2.45
N MET A 27 2.07 22.74 -3.67
CA MET A 27 2.86 22.78 -4.90
C MET A 27 3.47 24.17 -5.15
N GLN A 28 2.68 25.22 -4.91
CA GLN A 28 3.07 26.61 -5.08
C GLN A 28 2.16 27.51 -4.24
N GLY A 29 2.66 28.69 -3.87
CA GLY A 29 1.92 29.68 -3.08
C GLY A 29 2.61 30.03 -1.76
N PRO A 30 2.06 30.99 -1.00
CA PRO A 30 2.56 31.33 0.32
C PRO A 30 2.33 30.17 1.30
N GLU A 31 3.25 30.03 2.26
CA GLU A 31 3.22 29.00 3.30
C GLU A 31 1.88 28.93 4.07
N GLU A 32 1.24 30.08 4.26
CA GLU A 32 -0.06 30.22 4.93
C GLU A 32 -1.20 29.45 4.22
N ASP A 33 -1.06 29.17 2.92
CA ASP A 33 -2.07 28.44 2.17
C ASP A 33 -2.01 26.92 2.42
N TYR A 34 -0.87 26.38 2.91
CA TYR A 34 -0.80 24.97 3.30
C TYR A 34 -1.83 24.65 4.39
N ALA A 35 -1.89 25.46 5.45
CA ALA A 35 -2.81 25.22 6.57
C ALA A 35 -4.29 25.28 6.13
N LYS A 36 -4.63 26.20 5.21
CA LYS A 36 -5.99 26.30 4.65
C LYS A 36 -6.33 25.06 3.81
N GLY A 37 -5.40 24.62 2.96
CA GLY A 37 -5.58 23.45 2.11
C GLY A 37 -5.72 22.17 2.93
N GLU A 38 -4.88 22.00 3.96
CA GLU A 38 -4.93 20.87 4.90
C GLU A 38 -6.26 20.82 5.65
N GLU A 39 -6.79 21.96 6.11
CA GLU A 39 -8.10 22.00 6.78
C GLU A 39 -9.23 21.57 5.84
N ILE A 40 -9.20 22.01 4.57
CA ILE A 40 -10.18 21.58 3.56
C ILE A 40 -10.05 20.08 3.31
N ALA A 41 -8.83 19.56 3.11
CA ALA A 41 -8.59 18.15 2.89
C ALA A 41 -9.08 17.30 4.08
N ALA A 42 -8.82 17.73 5.31
CA ALA A 42 -9.26 17.04 6.51
C ALA A 42 -10.79 16.99 6.67
N ARG A 43 -11.50 18.01 6.18
CA ARG A 43 -12.97 18.01 6.13
C ARG A 43 -13.51 17.11 5.02
N MET A 44 -12.87 17.11 3.85
CA MET A 44 -13.28 16.27 2.70
C MET A 44 -13.07 14.78 2.97
N PHE A 45 -11.93 14.42 3.57
CA PHE A 45 -11.52 13.04 3.83
C PHE A 45 -11.70 12.64 5.30
N GLY A 46 -12.51 13.38 6.06
CA GLY A 46 -12.79 13.09 7.46
C GLY A 46 -13.52 11.75 7.65
N PRO A 47 -13.31 11.04 8.77
CA PRO A 47 -12.52 11.46 9.93
C PRO A 47 -11.00 11.23 9.73
N VAL A 48 -10.18 12.26 9.96
CA VAL A 48 -8.72 12.17 9.81
C VAL A 48 -8.03 11.83 11.13
N LEU A 49 -7.20 10.80 11.11
CA LEU A 49 -6.32 10.37 12.21
C LEU A 49 -5.09 11.26 12.32
N ARG A 50 -4.40 11.48 11.19
CA ARG A 50 -3.18 12.28 11.05
C ARG A 50 -3.13 12.90 9.66
N SER A 51 -2.62 14.12 9.57
CA SER A 51 -2.23 14.74 8.30
C SER A 51 -0.72 14.84 8.25
N HIS A 52 -0.13 14.49 7.10
CA HIS A 52 1.30 14.49 6.88
C HIS A 52 1.65 15.43 5.72
N ARG A 53 2.47 16.45 6.01
CA ARG A 53 3.02 17.31 4.97
C ARG A 53 4.10 16.59 4.19
N VAL A 54 4.03 16.67 2.86
CA VAL A 54 5.03 16.16 1.92
C VAL A 54 5.29 17.18 0.80
N THR A 55 6.38 17.01 0.05
CA THR A 55 6.56 17.71 -1.23
C THR A 55 5.77 17.04 -2.34
N VAL A 56 5.62 17.69 -3.50
CA VAL A 56 4.95 17.09 -4.65
C VAL A 56 5.71 15.88 -5.18
N GLU A 57 7.04 15.92 -5.16
CA GLU A 57 7.90 14.81 -5.57
C GLU A 57 7.76 13.62 -4.62
N GLN A 58 7.67 13.87 -3.30
CA GLN A 58 7.39 12.84 -2.32
C GLN A 58 5.99 12.25 -2.52
N MET A 59 4.99 13.07 -2.87
CA MET A 59 3.66 12.60 -3.20
C MET A 59 3.68 11.66 -4.42
N ALA A 60 4.45 11.99 -5.47
CA ALA A 60 4.62 11.13 -6.65
C ALA A 60 5.30 9.78 -6.32
N ILE A 61 6.22 9.76 -5.34
CA ILE A 61 6.83 8.53 -4.82
C ILE A 61 5.80 7.69 -4.07
N LEU A 62 4.93 8.31 -3.27
CA LEU A 62 3.87 7.61 -2.55
C LEU A 62 2.84 7.04 -3.52
N GLU A 63 2.43 7.80 -4.54
CA GLU A 63 1.49 7.40 -5.56
C GLU A 63 1.85 8.07 -6.90
N PRO A 64 2.07 7.28 -7.98
CA PRO A 64 1.69 5.87 -8.14
C PRO A 64 2.75 4.84 -7.68
N VAL A 65 3.97 5.25 -7.33
CA VAL A 65 5.08 4.27 -7.24
C VAL A 65 4.92 3.30 -6.07
N LEU A 66 4.78 3.79 -4.83
CA LEU A 66 4.67 2.90 -3.67
C LEU A 66 3.31 2.19 -3.62
N SER A 67 2.20 2.92 -3.75
CA SER A 67 0.84 2.38 -3.59
C SER A 67 0.42 1.47 -4.74
N GLU A 68 0.65 1.86 -5.99
CA GLU A 68 0.14 1.12 -7.15
C GLU A 68 1.22 0.19 -7.73
N THR A 69 2.37 0.77 -8.11
CA THR A 69 3.41 0.03 -8.83
C THR A 69 4.00 -1.09 -7.98
N VAL A 70 4.27 -0.83 -6.70
CA VAL A 70 4.80 -1.85 -5.78
C VAL A 70 3.67 -2.61 -5.09
N ALA A 71 2.83 -1.94 -4.30
CA ALA A 71 1.89 -2.65 -3.42
C ALA A 71 0.74 -3.31 -4.18
N ALA A 72 0.04 -2.59 -5.06
CA ALA A 72 -1.07 -3.18 -5.82
C ALA A 72 -0.60 -4.30 -6.75
N THR A 73 0.55 -4.15 -7.43
CA THR A 73 1.15 -5.22 -8.25
C THR A 73 1.51 -6.45 -7.41
N CYS A 74 2.13 -6.30 -6.23
CA CYS A 74 2.43 -7.45 -5.38
C CYS A 74 1.15 -8.17 -4.93
N LEU A 75 0.10 -7.41 -4.59
CA LEU A 75 -1.19 -7.97 -4.19
C LEU A 75 -1.90 -8.67 -5.35
N SER A 76 -1.78 -8.17 -6.59
CA SER A 76 -2.34 -8.84 -7.76
C SER A 76 -1.65 -10.18 -8.01
N VAL A 77 -0.33 -10.24 -7.91
CA VAL A 77 0.44 -11.51 -8.02
C VAL A 77 0.04 -12.49 -6.90
N ILE A 78 -0.19 -12.02 -5.68
CA ILE A 78 -0.69 -12.85 -4.58
C ILE A 78 -2.09 -13.41 -4.90
N ARG A 79 -2.96 -12.61 -5.51
CA ARG A 79 -4.28 -13.07 -5.97
C ARG A 79 -4.16 -14.14 -7.06
N GLU A 80 -3.28 -13.94 -8.02
CA GLU A 80 -3.00 -14.93 -9.08
C GLU A 80 -2.44 -16.23 -8.47
N ALA A 81 -1.59 -16.15 -7.45
CA ALA A 81 -1.07 -17.33 -6.75
C ALA A 81 -2.17 -18.12 -6.01
N LEU A 82 -3.18 -17.44 -5.47
CA LEU A 82 -4.38 -18.09 -4.92
C LEU A 82 -5.14 -18.87 -6.01
N ASP A 83 -5.36 -18.22 -7.16
CA ASP A 83 -6.04 -18.86 -8.30
C ASP A 83 -5.25 -20.06 -8.84
N GLU A 84 -3.93 -19.95 -8.91
CA GLU A 84 -3.03 -21.04 -9.31
C GLU A 84 -3.05 -22.23 -8.33
N ALA A 85 -3.10 -21.97 -7.02
CA ALA A 85 -3.26 -23.02 -6.02
C ALA A 85 -4.60 -23.76 -6.18
N ALA A 86 -5.68 -23.02 -6.46
CA ALA A 86 -6.98 -23.61 -6.71
C ALA A 86 -7.01 -24.44 -8.02
N ALA A 87 -6.37 -23.94 -9.09
CA ALA A 87 -6.23 -24.66 -10.35
C ALA A 87 -5.48 -25.99 -10.21
N ARG A 88 -4.60 -26.10 -9.20
CA ARG A 88 -3.87 -27.33 -8.84
C ARG A 88 -4.65 -28.29 -7.94
N GLY A 89 -5.93 -28.02 -7.70
CA GLY A 89 -6.85 -28.91 -6.99
C GLY A 89 -7.05 -28.61 -5.51
N VAL A 90 -6.47 -27.51 -4.99
CA VAL A 90 -6.81 -27.07 -3.63
C VAL A 90 -8.22 -26.46 -3.66
N PRO A 91 -9.15 -26.84 -2.75
CA PRO A 91 -10.44 -26.17 -2.67
C PRO A 91 -10.25 -24.67 -2.48
N PHE A 92 -10.91 -23.85 -3.30
CA PHE A 92 -10.67 -22.41 -3.33
C PHE A 92 -10.85 -21.74 -1.96
N GLU A 93 -11.92 -22.06 -1.24
CA GLU A 93 -12.16 -21.52 0.11
C GLU A 93 -11.04 -21.90 1.09
N ALA A 94 -10.52 -23.13 1.01
CA ALA A 94 -9.40 -23.55 1.83
C ALA A 94 -8.12 -22.78 1.51
N ALA A 95 -7.82 -22.58 0.22
CA ALA A 95 -6.67 -21.77 -0.21
C ALA A 95 -6.82 -20.30 0.20
N ARG A 96 -8.03 -19.75 0.06
CA ARG A 96 -8.34 -18.35 0.40
C ARG A 96 -8.21 -18.10 1.90
N ASP A 97 -8.84 -18.92 2.74
CA ASP A 97 -8.78 -18.75 4.19
C ASP A 97 -7.35 -18.93 4.71
N PHE A 98 -6.62 -19.91 4.16
CA PHE A 98 -5.21 -20.12 4.49
C PHE A 98 -4.36 -18.91 4.13
N LEU A 99 -4.51 -18.37 2.91
CA LEU A 99 -3.78 -17.20 2.44
C LEU A 99 -4.12 -15.95 3.26
N MET A 100 -5.39 -15.64 3.46
CA MET A 100 -5.81 -14.44 4.19
C MET A 100 -5.32 -14.46 5.65
N GLY A 101 -5.31 -15.64 6.29
CA GLY A 101 -4.71 -15.81 7.61
C GLY A 101 -3.21 -15.52 7.63
N HIS A 102 -2.48 -16.00 6.61
CA HIS A 102 -1.04 -15.75 6.48
C HIS A 102 -0.74 -14.29 6.18
N LEU A 103 -1.45 -13.65 5.27
CA LEU A 103 -1.28 -12.21 5.00
C LEU A 103 -1.43 -11.38 6.27
N ASN A 104 -2.41 -11.69 7.13
CA ASN A 104 -2.61 -10.96 8.38
C ASN A 104 -1.40 -11.05 9.32
N ILE A 105 -0.87 -12.25 9.56
CA ILE A 105 0.30 -12.43 10.44
C ILE A 105 1.59 -11.94 9.80
N GLU A 106 1.77 -12.13 8.50
CA GLU A 106 2.96 -11.69 7.74
C GLU A 106 3.07 -10.18 7.71
N ILE A 107 1.95 -9.46 7.50
CA ILE A 107 1.88 -8.01 7.61
C ILE A 107 2.24 -7.58 9.03
N ALA A 108 1.64 -8.20 10.06
CA ALA A 108 1.94 -7.84 11.45
C ALA A 108 3.43 -7.99 11.81
N ILE A 109 4.09 -9.05 11.31
CA ILE A 109 5.54 -9.28 11.49
C ILE A 109 6.36 -8.25 10.73
N LEU A 110 6.11 -8.07 9.42
CA LEU A 110 6.94 -7.23 8.55
C LEU A 110 6.85 -5.74 8.89
N PHE A 111 5.69 -5.29 9.39
CA PHE A 111 5.45 -3.90 9.77
C PHE A 111 5.64 -3.64 11.28
N ASN A 112 6.14 -4.63 12.03
CA ASN A 112 6.45 -4.53 13.46
C ASN A 112 5.23 -4.19 14.35
N GLU A 113 4.04 -4.65 13.96
CA GLU A 113 2.83 -4.54 14.80
C GLU A 113 2.89 -5.50 16.00
N ILE A 114 3.75 -6.53 15.92
CA ILE A 114 4.02 -7.49 16.99
C ILE A 114 5.53 -7.75 17.10
N ASP A 115 6.01 -8.08 18.31
CA ASP A 115 7.39 -8.52 18.53
C ASP A 115 7.53 -10.01 18.19
N TRP A 116 7.58 -10.29 16.89
CA TRP A 116 7.72 -11.65 16.37
C TRP A 116 8.58 -11.67 15.11
N LYS A 117 9.17 -12.83 14.80
CA LYS A 117 10.00 -13.03 13.61
C LYS A 117 9.55 -14.26 12.84
N PHE A 118 9.74 -14.21 11.52
CA PHE A 118 9.66 -15.41 10.70
C PHE A 118 10.57 -16.51 11.23
N SER A 119 10.10 -17.75 11.12
CA SER A 119 10.95 -18.93 11.37
C SER A 119 12.14 -18.92 10.40
N ALA A 120 13.24 -19.58 10.78
CA ALA A 120 14.42 -19.69 9.92
C ALA A 120 14.08 -20.30 8.55
N GLY A 121 13.14 -21.25 8.51
CA GLY A 121 12.65 -21.85 7.25
C GLY A 121 11.91 -20.83 6.37
N ALA A 122 11.03 -20.02 6.96
CA ALA A 122 10.30 -18.99 6.22
C ALA A 122 11.22 -17.89 5.68
N GLN A 123 12.20 -17.44 6.49
CA GLN A 123 13.20 -16.46 6.03
C GLN A 123 14.00 -16.98 4.82
N LYS A 124 14.47 -18.23 4.89
CA LYS A 124 15.18 -18.86 3.78
C LYS A 124 14.30 -18.99 2.52
N ALA A 125 13.03 -19.36 2.68
CA ALA A 125 12.10 -19.44 1.56
C ALA A 125 11.91 -18.07 0.87
N ILE A 126 11.77 -16.98 1.63
CA ILE A 126 11.66 -15.63 1.10
C ILE A 126 12.93 -15.21 0.35
N GLU A 127 14.11 -15.46 0.95
CA GLU A 127 15.41 -15.13 0.34
C GLU A 127 15.60 -15.84 -1.01
N GLU A 128 15.26 -17.13 -1.09
CA GLU A 128 15.39 -17.92 -2.31
C GLU A 128 14.32 -17.60 -3.36
N ALA A 129 13.11 -17.20 -2.93
CA ALA A 129 12.01 -16.89 -3.83
C ALA A 129 12.16 -15.51 -4.49
N LYS A 130 12.67 -14.51 -3.75
CA LYS A 130 12.76 -13.13 -4.22
C LYS A 130 13.45 -12.96 -5.59
N PRO A 131 14.63 -13.54 -5.87
CA PRO A 131 15.25 -13.44 -7.19
C PRO A 131 14.59 -14.30 -8.28
N LYS A 132 13.69 -15.23 -7.93
CA LYS A 132 12.93 -16.05 -8.89
C LYS A 132 11.65 -15.34 -9.33
N LEU A 133 11.02 -14.59 -8.41
CA LEU A 133 9.76 -13.88 -8.64
C LEU A 133 9.97 -12.46 -9.16
N PHE A 134 11.04 -11.78 -8.71
CA PHE A 134 11.26 -10.38 -9.01
C PHE A 134 12.59 -10.14 -9.72
N ARG A 135 12.63 -9.11 -10.55
CA ARG A 135 13.89 -8.57 -11.06
C ARG A 135 14.77 -8.11 -9.89
N ARG A 136 16.09 -8.32 -9.99
CA ARG A 136 17.02 -7.95 -8.91
C ARG A 136 17.08 -6.44 -8.66
N ASP A 137 16.85 -5.66 -9.71
CA ASP A 137 16.84 -4.20 -9.75
C ASP A 137 15.44 -3.60 -9.59
N TRP A 138 14.44 -4.35 -9.11
CA TRP A 138 13.04 -3.89 -9.05
C TRP A 138 12.84 -2.53 -8.36
N LYS A 139 13.75 -2.11 -7.47
CA LYS A 139 13.73 -0.79 -6.81
C LYS A 139 13.97 0.38 -7.76
N GLN A 140 14.41 0.13 -8.99
CA GLN A 140 14.60 1.17 -10.01
C GLN A 140 13.32 2.00 -10.25
N VAL A 141 12.14 1.45 -9.96
CA VAL A 141 10.86 2.17 -10.07
C VAL A 141 10.77 3.43 -9.20
N PHE A 142 11.67 3.58 -8.22
CA PHE A 142 11.78 4.76 -7.37
C PHE A 142 12.79 5.80 -7.87
N GLU A 143 13.53 5.51 -8.94
CA GLU A 143 14.44 6.49 -9.54
C GLU A 143 13.62 7.61 -10.20
N GLU A 144 14.14 8.83 -10.16
CA GLU A 144 13.42 10.04 -10.60
C GLU A 144 12.83 9.91 -12.01
N ALA A 145 13.60 9.34 -12.94
CA ALA A 145 13.16 9.13 -14.33
C ALA A 145 11.96 8.18 -14.43
N ASP A 146 11.98 7.05 -13.72
CA ASP A 146 10.89 6.07 -13.69
C ASP A 146 9.64 6.64 -12.99
N VAL A 147 9.81 7.43 -11.92
CA VAL A 147 8.71 8.12 -11.22
C VAL A 147 8.01 9.09 -12.19
N LEU A 148 8.77 9.96 -12.86
CA LEU A 148 8.23 10.94 -13.81
C LEU A 148 7.55 10.27 -15.00
N GLU A 149 8.13 9.19 -15.52
CA GLU A 149 7.52 8.42 -16.61
C GLU A 149 6.20 7.77 -16.16
N SER A 150 6.16 7.21 -14.95
CA SER A 150 4.94 6.63 -14.38
C SER A 150 3.83 7.67 -14.24
N VAL A 151 4.14 8.87 -13.72
CA VAL A 151 3.19 9.99 -13.61
C VAL A 151 2.70 10.45 -14.99
N ALA A 152 3.60 10.58 -15.98
CA ALA A 152 3.23 11.00 -17.33
C ALA A 152 2.22 10.05 -17.99
N ARG A 153 2.40 8.73 -17.83
CA ARG A 153 1.51 7.70 -18.40
C ARG A 153 0.08 7.79 -17.86
N ILE A 154 -0.12 8.16 -16.59
CA ILE A 154 -1.45 8.20 -15.96
C ILE A 154 -2.12 9.58 -16.02
N SER A 155 -1.34 10.64 -16.23
CA SER A 155 -1.84 12.02 -16.35
C SER A 155 -2.14 12.45 -17.79
N GLY A 156 -1.84 11.60 -18.78
CA GLY A 156 -2.06 11.90 -20.20
C GLY A 156 -1.07 12.93 -20.78
N GLY A 157 0.05 13.18 -20.10
CA GLY A 157 1.12 14.02 -20.59
C GLY A 157 1.92 13.30 -21.69
N HIS A 158 1.78 13.76 -22.92
CA HIS A 158 2.65 13.41 -24.05
C HIS A 158 3.85 14.36 -24.11
#